data_AF-A0A257KWR8-F1
#
_entry.id   AF-A0A257KWR8-F1
#
_cell.length_a   1.000
_cell.length_b   1.000
_cell.length_c   1.000
_cell.angle_alpha   90.00
_cell.angle_beta   90.00
_cell.angle_gamma   90.00
#
_symmetry.space_group_name_H-M   'P 1'
#
loop_
_entity.id
_entity.type
_entity.pdbx_description
1 polymer ?
#
loop_
_entity_poly.entity_id
_entity_poly.type
_entity_poly.pdbx_seq_one_letter_code
_entity_poly.pdbx_strand_id
1 'polypeptide(L)' 'MTRSQALTLKSLAIEAYQPGQFETLLTRAEAARRIQALRDEIALADSF' A
#
# COMPACT_ATOMS: atom_id res chain seq x y z
N MET A 1 7.34 8.73 -9.21
CA MET A 1 7.52 7.51 -8.36
C MET A 1 8.97 7.20 -7.98
N THR A 2 9.25 7.18 -6.66
CA THR A 2 10.57 6.90 -6.07
C THR A 2 10.78 5.42 -5.72
N ARG A 3 12.03 4.99 -5.47
CA ARG A 3 12.36 3.61 -5.09
C ARG A 3 11.70 3.18 -3.78
N SER A 4 11.61 4.08 -2.80
CA SER A 4 10.94 3.82 -1.52
C SER A 4 9.44 3.61 -1.72
N GLN A 5 8.77 4.48 -2.50
CA GLN A 5 7.36 4.32 -2.85
C GLN A 5 7.07 2.98 -3.54
N ALA A 6 7.95 2.55 -4.45
CA ALA A 6 7.83 1.25 -5.12
C ALA A 6 7.92 0.06 -4.14
N LEU A 7 8.84 0.12 -3.17
CA LEU A 7 8.99 -0.92 -2.15
C LEU A 7 7.79 -0.98 -1.21
N THR A 8 7.27 0.18 -0.78
CA THR A 8 6.08 0.25 0.07
C THR A 8 4.85 -0.29 -0.66
N LEU A 9 4.64 0.09 -1.92
CA LEU A 9 3.52 -0.41 -2.73
C LEU A 9 3.59 -1.94 -2.90
N LYS A 10 4.79 -2.48 -3.14
CA LYS A 10 5.01 -3.93 -3.23
C LYS A 10 4.66 -4.63 -1.91
N SER A 11 5.05 -4.06 -0.76
CA SER A 11 4.72 -4.63 0.55
C SER A 11 3.21 -4.65 0.79
N LEU A 12 2.52 -3.53 0.53
CA LEU A 12 1.07 -3.42 0.68
C LEU A 12 0.31 -4.38 -0.25
N ALA A 13 0.82 -4.62 -1.46
CA ALA A 13 0.23 -5.58 -2.39
C ALA A 13 0.34 -7.03 -1.88
N ILE A 14 1.46 -7.41 -1.26
CA ILE A 14 1.63 -8.72 -0.62
C ILE A 14 0.70 -8.84 0.59
N GLU A 15 0.61 -7.79 1.39
CA GLU A 15 -0.28 -7.67 2.55
C GLU A 15 -1.76 -7.87 2.16
N ALA A 16 -2.21 -7.30 1.04
CA ALA A 16 -3.57 -7.51 0.55
C ALA A 16 -3.87 -8.97 0.15
N TYR A 17 -2.84 -9.72 -0.27
CA TYR A 17 -2.96 -11.11 -0.69
C TYR A 17 -2.91 -12.09 0.50
N GLN A 18 -2.11 -11.77 1.53
CA GLN A 18 -1.94 -12.58 2.73
C GLN A 18 -2.09 -11.76 4.03
N PRO A 19 -3.29 -11.23 4.32
CA PRO A 19 -3.48 -10.28 5.42
C PRO A 19 -3.02 -10.80 6.79
N GLY A 20 -3.30 -12.08 7.07
CA GLY A 20 -2.97 -12.72 8.35
C GLY A 20 -1.47 -12.93 8.60
N GLN A 21 -0.59 -12.70 7.62
CA GLN A 21 0.86 -12.72 7.81
C GLN A 21 1.43 -11.36 8.24
N PHE A 22 0.66 -10.28 8.11
CA PHE A 22 1.10 -8.92 8.43
C PHE A 22 0.45 -8.42 9.72
N GLU A 23 -0.89 -8.49 9.79
CA GLU A 23 -1.66 -8.10 10.96
C GLU A 23 -2.83 -9.06 11.11
N THR A 24 -3.02 -9.63 12.31
CA THR A 24 -4.03 -10.67 12.54
C THR A 24 -5.47 -10.18 12.30
N LEU A 25 -5.69 -8.86 12.43
CA LEU A 25 -6.97 -8.20 12.19
C LEU A 25 -7.03 -7.48 10.84
N LEU A 26 -6.00 -7.62 10.01
CA LEU A 26 -5.97 -6.94 8.74
C LEU A 26 -6.99 -7.55 7.79
N THR A 27 -7.92 -6.72 7.32
CA THR A 27 -8.89 -7.13 6.31
C THR A 27 -8.37 -6.76 4.92
N ARG A 28 -8.82 -7.49 3.90
CA ARG A 28 -8.54 -7.12 2.49
C ARG A 28 -8.99 -5.70 2.17
N ALA A 29 -10.10 -5.24 2.75
CA ALA A 29 -10.60 -3.88 2.57
C ALA A 29 -9.65 -2.84 3.16
N GLU A 30 -9.06 -3.12 4.32
CA GLU A 30 -8.08 -2.24 4.95
C GLU A 30 -6.78 -2.19 4.16
N ALA A 31 -6.29 -3.33 3.68
CA ALA A 31 -5.13 -3.37 2.79
C ALA A 31 -5.37 -2.58 1.50
N ALA A 32 -6.56 -2.69 0.89
CA ALA A 32 -6.92 -1.91 -0.28
C ALA A 32 -6.95 -0.39 0.00
N ARG A 33 -7.43 0.03 1.19
CA ARG A 33 -7.38 1.45 1.61
C ARG A 33 -5.96 1.96 1.75
N ARG A 34 -5.07 1.19 2.38
CA ARG A 34 -3.64 1.54 2.51
C ARG A 34 -2.95 1.67 1.15
N ILE A 35 -3.23 0.75 0.22
CA ILE A 35 -2.72 0.82 -1.17
C ILE A 35 -3.21 2.11 -1.84
N GLN A 36 -4.49 2.44 -1.73
CA GLN A 36 -5.05 3.62 -2.39
C GLN A 36 -4.46 4.91 -1.81
N ALA A 37 -4.36 5.03 -0.48
CA ALA A 37 -3.75 6.18 0.17
C ALA A 37 -2.31 6.42 -0.30
N LEU A 38 -1.50 5.35 -0.44
CA LEU A 38 -0.13 5.47 -0.95
C LEU A 38 -0.11 5.90 -2.42
N ARG A 39 -1.04 5.41 -3.26
CA ARG A 39 -1.14 5.84 -4.67
C ARG A 39 -1.50 7.32 -4.78
N ASP A 40 -2.40 7.80 -3.92
CA ASP A 40 -2.79 9.21 -3.87
C ASP A 40 -1.62 10.10 -3.42
N GLU A 41 -0.84 9.65 -2.42
CA GLU A 41 0.38 10.33 -1.98
C GLU A 41 1.44 10.40 -3.10
N ILE A 42 1.63 9.30 -3.84
CA ILE A 42 2.53 9.28 -5.02
C ILE A 42 2.04 10.26 -6.09
N ALA A 43 0.74 10.24 -6.41
CA ALA A 43 0.17 11.11 -7.42
C ALA A 43 0.29 12.60 -7.05
N LEU A 44 0.08 12.92 -5.77
CA LEU A 44 0.29 14.26 -5.25
C LEU A 44 1.76 14.68 -5.36
N ALA A 45 2.69 13.83 -4.96
CA ALA A 45 4.13 14.13 -5.06
C ALA A 45 4.62 14.29 -6.50
N ASP A 46 4.06 13.54 -7.45
CA ASP A 46 4.38 13.65 -8.88
C ASP A 46 3.72 14.89 -9.54
N SER A 47 2.84 15.62 -8.84
CA SER A 47 2.15 16.82 -9.34
C SER A 47 2.83 18.17 -8.99
N PHE A 48 3.94 18.15 -8.27
CA PHE A 48 4.77 19.31 -7.90
C PHE A 48 6.12 19.28 -8.62
#